data_AF-A0A514WR55-F1
#
_entry.id   AF-A0A514WR55-F1
#
_cell.length_a   1.000
_cell.length_b   1.000
_cell.length_c   1.000
_cell.angle_alpha   90.00
_cell.angle_beta   90.00
_cell.angle_gamma   90.00
#
_symmetry.space_group_name_H-M   'P 1'
#
loop_
_entity.id
_entity.type
_entity.pdbx_description
1 polymer ?
#
loop_
_entity_poly.entity_id
_entity_poly.type
_entity_poly.pdbx_seq_one_letter_code
_entity_poly.pdbx_strand_id
1 'polypeptide(L)'
;MTMKKWIALSVLLAVAACSKPVQVPTEAEFEATPKMLSDWMQKCTKGEYSNLGIEEQSKMCGSAQAASNALLQKARAKQNAKLFQ
;
A
#
# COMPACT_ATOMS: atom_id res chain seq x y z
N MET A 1 17.75 44.22 -7.69
CA MET A 1 17.77 42.78 -8.04
C MET A 1 18.54 42.05 -6.96
N THR A 2 17.94 41.21 -6.11
CA THR A 2 17.60 39.79 -6.37
C THR A 2 18.41 38.91 -5.40
N MET A 3 18.23 39.05 -4.08
CA MET A 3 18.84 38.10 -3.12
C MET A 3 17.90 37.69 -1.97
N LYS A 4 17.07 38.61 -1.46
CA LYS A 4 16.20 38.31 -0.30
C LYS A 4 15.03 37.35 -0.59
N LYS A 5 14.76 37.04 -1.87
CA LYS A 5 13.70 36.12 -2.30
C LYS A 5 14.17 34.67 -2.51
N TRP A 6 15.47 34.42 -2.51
CA TRP A 6 16.02 33.08 -2.80
C TRP A 6 15.97 32.15 -1.60
N ILE A 7 16.02 32.69 -0.38
CA ILE A 7 16.02 31.89 0.86
C ILE A 7 14.64 31.26 1.11
N ALA A 8 13.56 31.94 0.72
CA ALA A 8 12.20 31.40 0.84
C ALA A 8 11.93 30.21 -0.09
N LEU A 9 12.60 30.15 -1.24
CA LEU A 9 12.41 29.04 -2.19
C LEU A 9 13.04 27.73 -1.67
N SER A 10 14.18 27.81 -0.98
CA SER A 10 14.90 26.63 -0.49
C SER A 10 14.13 25.84 0.57
N VAL A 11 13.29 26.53 1.38
CA VAL A 11 12.51 25.88 2.45
C VAL A 11 11.34 25.08 1.88
N LEU A 12 10.73 25.50 0.77
CA LEU A 12 9.66 24.73 0.11
C LEU A 12 10.16 23.47 -0.61
N LEU A 13 11.41 23.46 -1.11
CA LEU A 13 11.97 22.26 -1.75
C LEU A 13 12.31 21.13 -0.76
N ALA A 14 12.45 21.42 0.53
CA ALA A 14 12.76 20.41 1.55
C ALA A 14 11.60 19.46 1.85
N VAL A 15 10.35 19.85 1.55
CA VAL A 15 9.15 19.04 1.83
C VAL A 15 8.88 18.00 0.73
N ALA A 16 9.43 18.20 -0.48
CA ALA A 16 9.28 17.26 -1.59
C ALA A 16 10.25 16.06 -1.53
N ALA A 17 11.29 16.11 -0.68
CA ALA A 17 12.31 15.06 -0.58
C ALA A 17 11.95 13.92 0.40
N CYS A 18 10.75 13.93 1.00
CA CYS A 18 10.30 12.88 1.92
C CYS A 18 9.52 11.74 1.23
N SER A 19 9.79 11.46 -0.06
CA SER A 19 9.31 10.25 -0.72
C SER A 19 10.10 9.04 -0.25
N LYS A 20 9.88 8.61 0.99
CA LYS A 20 10.36 7.29 1.44
C LYS A 20 9.71 6.24 0.55
N PRO A 21 10.48 5.31 -0.04
CA PRO A 21 9.91 4.25 -0.87
C PRO A 21 8.89 3.51 -0.02
N VAL A 22 7.63 3.49 -0.45
CA VAL A 22 6.62 2.83 0.35
C VAL A 22 6.83 1.33 0.28
N GLN A 23 7.15 0.75 1.43
CA GLN A 23 7.30 -0.69 1.59
C GLN A 23 5.91 -1.31 1.63
N VAL A 24 5.59 -2.08 0.59
CA VAL A 24 4.39 -2.90 0.54
C VAL A 24 4.64 -4.18 1.36
N PRO A 25 3.74 -4.56 2.28
CA PRO A 25 3.87 -5.81 3.02
C PRO A 25 3.85 -7.03 2.09
N THR A 26 4.64 -8.03 2.43
CA THR A 26 4.67 -9.31 1.72
C THR A 26 3.38 -10.10 1.96
N GLU A 27 3.11 -11.09 1.11
CA GLU A 27 1.97 -11.99 1.31
C GLU A 27 2.03 -12.65 2.69
N ALA A 28 3.19 -13.17 3.10
CA ALA A 28 3.39 -13.80 4.42
C ALA A 28 3.05 -12.86 5.59
N GLU A 29 3.37 -11.57 5.49
CA GLU A 29 3.00 -10.58 6.51
C GLU A 29 1.49 -10.33 6.56
N PHE A 30 0.84 -10.29 5.39
CA PHE A 30 -0.62 -10.22 5.31
C PHE A 30 -1.30 -11.49 5.86
N GLU A 31 -0.72 -12.68 5.65
CA GLU A 31 -1.23 -13.93 6.23
C GLU A 31 -1.07 -13.96 7.75
N ALA A 32 0.08 -13.51 8.25
CA ALA A 32 0.35 -13.43 9.69
C ALA A 32 -0.55 -12.41 10.40
N THR A 33 -0.96 -11.34 9.69
CA THR A 33 -1.80 -10.27 10.25
C THR A 33 -3.02 -9.98 9.36
N PRO A 34 -4.11 -10.77 9.46
CA PRO A 34 -5.28 -10.61 8.59
C PRO A 34 -5.94 -9.22 8.69
N LYS A 35 -5.86 -8.59 9.87
CA LYS A 35 -6.34 -7.23 10.09
C LYS A 35 -5.57 -6.21 9.26
N MET A 36 -4.25 -6.39 9.12
CA MET A 36 -3.41 -5.50 8.31
C MET A 36 -3.86 -5.51 6.86
N LEU A 37 -4.17 -6.69 6.30
CA LEU A 37 -4.67 -6.79 4.94
C LEU A 37 -6.01 -6.05 4.77
N SER A 38 -6.93 -6.23 5.72
CA SER A 38 -8.24 -5.55 5.69
C SER A 38 -8.10 -4.03 5.76
N ASP A 39 -7.26 -3.54 6.68
CA ASP A 39 -6.97 -2.10 6.82
C ASP A 39 -6.30 -1.55 5.56
N TRP A 40 -5.39 -2.30 4.94
CA TRP A 40 -4.71 -1.91 3.71
C TRP A 40 -5.67 -1.82 2.52
N MET A 41 -6.55 -2.82 2.37
CA MET A 41 -7.60 -2.78 1.35
C MET A 41 -8.57 -1.62 1.57
N GLN A 42 -8.94 -1.32 2.82
CA GLN A 42 -9.76 -0.15 3.14
C GLN A 42 -9.12 1.16 2.72
N LYS A 43 -7.80 1.31 2.92
CA LYS A 43 -7.05 2.49 2.46
C LYS A 43 -7.09 2.64 0.94
N CYS A 44 -6.96 1.53 0.22
CA CYS A 44 -7.13 1.51 -1.24
C CYS A 44 -8.54 1.91 -1.68
N THR A 45 -9.58 1.38 -1.04
CA THR A 45 -10.98 1.70 -1.38
C THR A 45 -11.35 3.15 -1.04
N LYS A 46 -10.80 3.69 0.06
CA LYS A 46 -11.04 5.08 0.48
C LYS A 46 -10.23 6.11 -0.31
N GLY A 47 -9.32 5.66 -1.16
CA GLY A 47 -8.45 6.54 -1.93
C GLY A 47 -7.38 7.23 -1.09
N GLU A 48 -6.96 6.65 0.03
CA GLU A 48 -5.85 7.21 0.83
C GLU A 48 -4.53 7.24 0.07
N TYR A 49 -4.41 6.43 -0.98
CA TYR A 49 -3.26 6.38 -1.88
C TYR A 49 -3.49 7.17 -3.19
N SER A 50 -4.59 7.90 -3.32
CA SER A 50 -4.92 8.67 -4.54
C SER A 50 -4.04 9.90 -4.74
N ASN A 51 -3.33 10.34 -3.70
CA ASN A 51 -2.31 11.38 -3.76
C ASN A 51 -0.94 10.86 -4.23
N LEU A 52 -0.76 9.55 -4.36
CA LEU A 52 0.47 8.95 -4.88
C LEU A 52 0.48 8.96 -6.41
N GLY A 53 1.68 8.84 -6.99
CA GLY A 53 1.80 8.57 -8.43
C GLY A 53 1.09 7.26 -8.81
N ILE A 54 0.59 7.17 -10.04
CA ILE A 54 -0.16 6.00 -10.54
C ILE A 54 0.61 4.68 -10.32
N GLU A 55 1.93 4.68 -10.50
CA GLU A 55 2.76 3.49 -10.29
C GLU A 55 2.80 3.06 -8.82
N GLU A 56 2.97 4.01 -7.89
CA GLU A 56 2.98 3.72 -6.45
C GLU A 56 1.61 3.28 -5.96
N GLN A 57 0.54 3.95 -6.40
CA GLN A 57 -0.83 3.55 -6.11
C GLN A 57 -1.09 2.11 -6.61
N SER A 58 -0.68 1.79 -7.84
CA SER A 58 -0.84 0.46 -8.41
C SER A 58 -0.04 -0.60 -7.64
N LYS A 59 1.21 -0.28 -7.24
CA LYS A 59 2.01 -1.16 -6.39
C LYS A 59 1.34 -1.42 -5.04
N MET A 60 0.77 -0.40 -4.42
CA MET A 60 0.17 -0.46 -3.09
C MET A 60 -1.14 -1.24 -3.07
N CYS A 61 -2.00 -1.01 -4.06
CA CYS A 61 -3.31 -1.66 -4.11
C CYS A 61 -3.30 -2.98 -4.87
N GLY A 62 -2.48 -3.11 -5.91
CA GLY A 62 -2.37 -4.34 -6.70
C GLY A 62 -1.79 -5.50 -5.88
N SER A 63 -0.75 -5.25 -5.10
CA SER A 63 -0.15 -6.25 -4.20
C SER A 63 -1.09 -6.72 -3.10
N ALA A 64 -1.79 -5.78 -2.45
CA ALA A 64 -2.78 -6.09 -1.42
C ALA A 64 -3.97 -6.87 -2.01
N GLN A 65 -4.40 -6.52 -3.22
CA GLN A 65 -5.45 -7.25 -3.93
C GLN A 65 -5.01 -8.67 -4.31
N ALA A 66 -3.76 -8.84 -4.76
CA ALA A 66 -3.17 -10.15 -5.03
C ALA A 66 -3.09 -11.01 -3.76
N ALA A 67 -2.58 -10.46 -2.65
CA ALA A 67 -2.47 -11.16 -1.38
C ALA A 67 -3.86 -11.55 -0.81
N SER A 68 -4.85 -10.66 -0.93
CA SER A 68 -6.23 -10.94 -0.55
C SER A 68 -6.84 -12.10 -1.34
N ASN A 69 -6.62 -12.10 -2.65
CA ASN A 69 -7.07 -13.20 -3.51
C ASN A 69 -6.39 -14.52 -3.15
N ALA A 70 -5.07 -14.52 -2.91
CA ALA A 70 -4.33 -15.72 -2.52
C ALA A 70 -4.85 -16.30 -1.20
N LEU A 71 -5.11 -15.44 -0.20
CA LEU A 71 -5.68 -15.82 1.08
C LEU A 71 -7.09 -16.41 0.96
N LEU A 72 -7.95 -15.80 0.14
CA LEU A 72 -9.29 -16.32 -0.17
C LEU A 72 -9.23 -17.70 -0.83
N GLN A 73 -8.31 -17.89 -1.78
CA GLN A 73 -8.11 -19.19 -2.42
C GLN A 73 -7.61 -20.24 -1.43
N LYS A 74 -6.63 -19.90 -0.57
CA LYS A 74 -6.15 -20.79 0.50
C LYS A 74 -7.27 -21.17 1.48
N ALA A 75 -8.11 -20.21 1.89
CA ALA A 75 -9.25 -20.45 2.77
C ALA A 75 -10.28 -21.39 2.11
N ARG A 76 -10.61 -21.16 0.84
CA ARG A 76 -11.49 -22.07 0.08
C ARG A 76 -10.90 -23.46 -0.09
N ALA A 77 -9.61 -23.57 -0.39
CA ALA A 77 -8.93 -24.86 -0.50
C ALA A 77 -9.01 -25.65 0.82
N LYS A 78 -8.77 -24.99 1.97
CA LYS A 78 -8.93 -25.60 3.30
C LYS A 78 -10.37 -26.05 3.58
N GLN A 79 -11.36 -25.23 3.21
CA GLN A 79 -12.78 -25.58 3.39
C GLN A 79 -13.17 -26.80 2.54
N ASN A 80 -12.71 -26.86 1.28
CA ASN A 80 -12.94 -28.02 0.43
C ASN A 80 -12.25 -29.26 0.99
N ALA A 81 -10.99 -29.18 1.42
CA ALA A 81 -10.29 -30.30 2.02
C ALA A 81 -11.03 -30.88 3.25
N LYS A 82 -11.65 -30.03 4.08
CA LYS A 82 -12.49 -30.46 5.20
C LYS A 82 -13.80 -31.13 4.78
N LEU A 83 -14.36 -30.78 3.62
CA LEU A 83 -15.62 -31.36 3.12
C LEU A 83 -15.44 -32.77 2.55
N PHE A 84 -14.20 -33.16 2.23
CA PHE A 84 -13.86 -34.47 1.65
C PHE A 84 -12.99 -35.34 2.60
N GLN A 85 -12.89 -34.96 3.88
CA GLN A 85 -12.33 -35.77 4.98
C GLN A 85 -13.46 -36.37 5.81
#